data_AF-A0A7S4B056-F1
#
_entry.id   AF-A0A7S4B056-F1
#
_cell.length_a   1.000
_cell.length_b   1.000
_cell.length_c   1.000
_cell.angle_alpha   90.00
_cell.angle_beta   90.00
_cell.angle_gamma   90.00
#
_symmetry.space_group_name_H-M   'P 1'
#
loop_
_entity.id
_entity.type
_entity.pdbx_description
1 polymer ?
#
loop_
_entity_poly.entity_id
_entity_poly.type
_entity_poly.pdbx_seq_one_letter_code
_entity_poly.pdbx_strand_id
1 'polypeptide(L)'
;VYFIFRAMWIRHWCKLHCISSRQGTLLHLVRVFETMLQEAQPELCWHLVEIGLHPTRVAFNWILYAFADFLPVEQVLLLWDRILGFDSLLPLPCLAVAIFSFRASSLMQAHDADRARKIL
;
A
#
# COMPACT_ATOMS: atom_id res chain seq x y z
N VAL A 1 -22.54 10.47 8.75
CA VAL A 1 -21.16 9.95 8.63
C VAL A 1 -20.91 8.71 9.50
N TYR A 2 -21.24 8.73 10.81
CA TYR A 2 -21.00 7.60 11.73
C TYR A 2 -21.47 6.23 11.20
N PHE A 3 -22.70 6.11 10.70
CA PHE A 3 -23.23 4.83 10.21
C PHE A 3 -22.46 4.26 9.02
N ILE A 4 -22.02 5.12 8.10
CA ILE A 4 -21.23 4.73 6.93
C ILE A 4 -19.85 4.25 7.38
N PHE A 5 -19.20 5.02 8.25
CA PHE A 5 -17.89 4.66 8.79
C PHE A 5 -17.94 3.35 9.58
N ARG A 6 -18.98 3.16 10.41
CA ARG A 6 -19.23 1.90 11.13
C ARG A 6 -19.40 0.73 10.17
N ALA A 7 -20.18 0.90 9.09
CA ALA A 7 -20.38 -0.14 8.10
C ALA A 7 -19.07 -0.52 7.39
N MET A 8 -18.27 0.47 6.98
CA MET A 8 -16.95 0.24 6.39
C MET A 8 -15.99 -0.44 7.38
N TRP A 9 -16.02 -0.04 8.64
CA TRP A 9 -15.16 -0.62 9.67
C TRP A 9 -15.44 -2.11 9.88
N ILE A 10 -16.71 -2.47 10.06
CA ILE A 10 -17.11 -3.86 10.31
C ILE A 10 -16.78 -4.76 9.12
N ARG A 11 -16.90 -4.23 7.88
CA ARG A 11 -16.74 -5.02 6.66
C ARG A 11 -15.30 -5.09 6.14
N HIS A 12 -14.54 -4.00 6.25
CA HIS A 12 -13.24 -3.84 5.63
C HIS A 12 -12.15 -3.49 6.66
N TRP A 13 -12.26 -2.35 7.36
CA TRP A 13 -11.13 -1.83 8.16
C TRP A 13 -10.74 -2.71 9.35
N CYS A 14 -11.69 -3.44 9.95
CA CYS A 14 -11.37 -4.42 10.99
C CYS A 14 -10.34 -5.46 10.53
N LYS A 15 -10.36 -5.86 9.23
CA LYS A 15 -9.43 -6.84 8.65
C LYS A 15 -8.01 -6.30 8.54
N LEU A 16 -7.83 -4.98 8.47
CA LEU A 16 -6.52 -4.32 8.47
C LEU A 16 -5.90 -4.29 9.87
N HIS A 17 -6.70 -4.39 10.94
CA HIS A 17 -6.24 -4.34 12.31
C HIS A 17 -6.20 -5.71 13.02
N CYS A 18 -6.49 -6.80 12.29
CA CYS A 18 -6.39 -8.15 12.80
C CYS A 18 -5.14 -8.85 12.26
N ILE A 19 -4.30 -9.38 13.17
CA ILE A 19 -3.17 -10.24 12.81
C ILE A 19 -3.73 -11.63 12.47
N SER A 20 -3.86 -11.91 11.17
CA SER A 20 -4.37 -13.19 10.66
C SER A 20 -3.86 -13.41 9.25
N SER A 21 -3.65 -14.67 8.86
CA SER A 21 -3.21 -15.08 7.51
C SER A 21 -4.38 -15.32 6.54
N ARG A 22 -5.62 -14.95 6.92
CA ARG A 22 -6.79 -15.09 6.05
C ARG A 22 -6.70 -14.17 4.84
N GLN A 23 -7.34 -14.54 3.74
CA GLN A 23 -7.39 -13.67 2.56
C GLN A 23 -8.08 -12.34 2.89
N GLY A 24 -7.53 -11.24 2.36
CA GLY A 24 -8.04 -9.89 2.59
C GLY A 24 -7.73 -9.27 3.96
N THR A 25 -6.93 -9.90 4.81
CA THR A 25 -6.39 -9.27 6.02
C THR A 25 -5.04 -8.60 5.74
N LEU A 26 -4.56 -7.77 6.68
CA LEU A 26 -3.33 -7.00 6.51
C LEU A 26 -2.14 -7.82 6.02
N LEU A 27 -1.83 -8.96 6.67
CA LEU A 27 -0.67 -9.78 6.31
C LEU A 27 -0.78 -10.33 4.88
N HIS A 28 -1.98 -10.75 4.49
CA HIS A 28 -2.23 -11.21 3.13
C HIS A 28 -2.04 -10.07 2.12
N LEU A 29 -2.58 -8.88 2.39
CA LEU A 29 -2.46 -7.72 1.50
C LEU A 29 -1.01 -7.25 1.35
N VAL A 30 -0.25 -7.23 2.45
CA VAL A 30 1.18 -6.92 2.42
C VAL A 30 1.95 -7.95 1.60
N ARG A 31 1.61 -9.24 1.74
CA ARG A 31 2.21 -10.29 0.91
C ARG A 31 1.88 -10.12 -0.57
N VAL A 32 0.62 -9.78 -0.89
CA VAL A 32 0.19 -9.48 -2.26
C VAL A 32 0.98 -8.31 -2.84
N PHE A 33 1.17 -7.23 -2.06
CA PHE A 33 2.02 -6.11 -2.46
C PHE A 33 3.45 -6.55 -2.77
N GLU A 34 4.08 -7.33 -1.87
CA GLU A 34 5.46 -7.81 -2.07
C GLU A 34 5.60 -8.62 -3.36
N THR A 35 4.71 -9.59 -3.56
CA THR A 35 4.74 -10.45 -4.75
C THR A 35 4.53 -9.64 -6.02
N MET A 36 3.52 -8.76 -6.06
CA MET A 36 3.25 -7.93 -7.23
C MET A 36 4.40 -6.97 -7.55
N LEU A 37 5.03 -6.36 -6.53
CA LEU A 37 6.15 -5.45 -6.75
C LEU A 37 7.39 -6.21 -7.25
N GLN A 38 7.67 -7.38 -6.69
CA GLN A 38 8.79 -8.23 -7.13
C GLN A 38 8.60 -8.73 -8.56
N GLU A 39 7.36 -9.07 -8.96
CA GLU A 39 7.04 -9.48 -10.33
C GLU A 39 7.12 -8.31 -11.31
N ALA A 40 6.63 -7.13 -10.94
CA ALA A 40 6.56 -5.98 -11.83
C ALA A 40 7.90 -5.23 -11.96
N GLN A 41 8.66 -5.11 -10.87
CA GLN A 41 9.87 -4.29 -10.76
C GLN A 41 10.92 -4.95 -9.83
N PRO A 42 11.52 -6.09 -10.23
CA PRO A 42 12.50 -6.81 -9.41
C PRO A 42 13.76 -5.98 -9.15
N GLU A 43 14.28 -5.28 -10.17
CA GLU A 43 15.49 -4.44 -10.06
C GLU A 43 15.33 -3.32 -9.04
N LEU A 44 14.16 -2.67 -9.03
CA LEU A 44 13.82 -1.64 -8.05
C LEU A 44 13.79 -2.22 -6.63
N CYS A 45 13.23 -3.41 -6.45
CA CYS A 45 13.23 -4.08 -5.15
C CYS A 45 14.64 -4.31 -4.63
N TRP A 46 15.53 -4.81 -5.48
CA TRP A 46 16.93 -5.04 -5.12
C TRP A 46 17.64 -3.74 -4.75
N HIS A 47 17.55 -2.72 -5.62
CA HIS A 47 18.16 -1.42 -5.39
C HIS A 47 17.70 -0.78 -4.07
N LEU A 48 16.39 -0.80 -3.79
CA LEU A 48 15.85 -0.24 -2.55
C LEU A 48 16.36 -0.99 -1.30
N VAL A 49 16.50 -2.32 -1.38
CA VAL A 49 17.06 -3.12 -0.29
C VAL A 49 18.55 -2.81 -0.09
N GLU A 50 19.32 -2.63 -1.16
CA GLU A 50 20.75 -2.28 -1.10
C GLU A 50 20.99 -0.94 -0.39
N ILE A 51 20.16 0.08 -0.67
CA ILE A 51 20.24 1.38 0.02
C ILE A 51 19.62 1.37 1.43
N GLY A 52 19.17 0.21 1.93
CA GLY A 52 18.64 0.03 3.28
C GLY A 52 17.16 0.34 3.47
N LEU A 53 16.39 0.48 2.38
CA LEU A 53 14.94 0.75 2.41
C LEU A 53 14.13 -0.45 1.92
N HIS A 54 13.52 -1.19 2.84
CA HIS A 54 12.58 -2.25 2.45
C HIS A 54 11.24 -1.66 1.97
N PRO A 55 10.81 -1.93 0.71
CA PRO A 55 9.54 -1.40 0.18
C PRO A 55 8.34 -1.77 1.05
N THR A 56 8.34 -2.98 1.60
CA THR A 56 7.30 -3.48 2.51
C THR A 56 7.12 -2.59 3.73
N ARG A 57 8.23 -2.08 4.32
CA ARG A 57 8.15 -1.22 5.51
C ARG A 57 7.47 0.11 5.23
N VAL A 58 7.61 0.63 4.01
CA VAL A 58 6.96 1.87 3.59
C VAL A 58 5.48 1.61 3.30
N ALA A 59 5.19 0.63 2.44
CA ALA A 59 3.83 0.31 2.03
C ALA A 59 2.96 -0.23 3.18
N PHE A 60 3.56 -0.79 4.24
CA PHE A 60 2.83 -1.32 5.38
C PHE A 60 1.89 -0.28 6.02
N ASN A 61 2.38 0.94 6.26
CA ASN A 61 1.57 1.99 6.85
C ASN A 61 0.46 2.45 5.89
N TRP A 62 0.77 2.57 4.60
CA TRP A 62 -0.22 2.92 3.59
C TRP A 62 -1.37 1.91 3.54
N ILE A 63 -1.06 0.61 3.61
CA ILE A 63 -2.09 -0.44 3.61
C ILE A 63 -2.84 -0.45 4.94
N LEU A 64 -2.15 -0.35 6.08
CA LEU A 64 -2.75 -0.35 7.42
C LEU A 64 -3.75 0.80 7.60
N TYR A 65 -3.38 2.01 7.15
CA TYR A 65 -4.21 3.21 7.26
C TYR A 65 -5.07 3.46 6.01
N ALA A 66 -5.13 2.50 5.08
CA ALA A 66 -5.86 2.61 3.82
C ALA A 66 -5.60 3.95 3.08
N PHE A 67 -4.34 4.37 3.06
CA PHE A 67 -3.79 5.60 2.46
C PHE A 67 -4.24 6.93 3.09
N ALA A 68 -4.96 6.90 4.22
CA ALA A 68 -5.43 8.12 4.87
C ALA A 68 -4.31 9.03 5.39
N ASP A 69 -3.12 8.48 5.63
CA ASP A 69 -1.92 9.18 6.10
C ASP A 69 -1.00 9.67 4.96
N PHE A 70 -1.29 9.27 3.72
CA PHE A 70 -0.42 9.52 2.57
C PHE A 70 -1.08 10.36 1.48
N LEU A 71 -2.36 10.10 1.15
CA LEU A 71 -3.06 10.78 0.06
C LEU A 71 -3.91 11.96 0.56
N PRO A 72 -4.14 12.98 -0.28
CA PRO A 72 -5.16 13.99 -0.05
C PRO A 72 -6.55 13.34 0.10
N VAL A 73 -7.41 13.94 0.91
CA VAL A 73 -8.75 13.40 1.26
C VAL A 73 -9.56 13.01 0.02
N GLU A 74 -9.56 13.84 -1.03
CA GLU A 74 -10.29 13.56 -2.27
C GLU A 74 -9.84 12.27 -2.95
N GLN A 75 -8.53 12.00 -2.97
CA GLN A 75 -7.97 10.79 -3.57
C GLN A 75 -8.21 9.56 -2.69
N VAL A 76 -8.18 9.72 -1.36
CA VAL A 76 -8.55 8.67 -0.41
C VAL A 76 -10.00 8.24 -0.65
N LEU A 77 -10.93 9.19 -0.78
CA LEU A 77 -12.34 8.88 -1.03
C LEU A 77 -12.53 8.13 -2.37
N LEU A 78 -11.83 8.55 -3.42
CA LEU A 78 -11.83 7.82 -4.71
C LEU A 78 -11.32 6.38 -4.59
N LEU A 79 -10.28 6.15 -3.78
CA LEU A 79 -9.79 4.79 -3.50
C LEU A 79 -10.83 3.98 -2.74
N TRP A 80 -11.46 4.58 -1.74
CA TRP A 80 -12.47 3.91 -0.91
C TRP A 80 -13.74 3.59 -1.70
N ASP A 81 -14.14 4.43 -2.65
CA ASP A 81 -15.24 4.12 -3.57
C ASP A 81 -14.96 2.85 -4.38
N ARG A 82 -13.71 2.64 -4.80
CA ARG A 82 -13.30 1.41 -5.51
C ARG A 82 -13.31 0.19 -4.57
N ILE A 83 -12.87 0.35 -3.33
CA ILE A 83 -12.94 -0.73 -2.32
C ILE A 83 -14.38 -1.17 -2.10
N LEU A 84 -15.30 -0.21 -2.00
CA LEU A 84 -16.73 -0.48 -1.87
C LEU A 84 -17.31 -1.11 -3.14
N GLY A 85 -16.94 -0.60 -4.32
CA GLY A 85 -17.41 -1.10 -5.61
C GLY A 85 -16.96 -2.54 -5.91
N PHE A 86 -15.72 -2.89 -5.54
CA PHE A 86 -15.19 -4.26 -5.70
C PHE A 86 -15.45 -5.17 -4.50
N ASP A 87 -15.96 -4.63 -3.40
CA ASP A 87 -16.08 -5.34 -2.12
C ASP A 87 -14.77 -6.01 -1.66
N SER A 88 -13.64 -5.36 -1.91
CA SER A 88 -12.31 -5.95 -1.73
C SER A 88 -11.27 -4.93 -1.31
N LEU A 89 -10.32 -5.37 -0.49
CA LEU A 89 -9.17 -4.56 -0.05
C LEU A 89 -7.97 -4.65 -1.00
N LEU A 90 -8.05 -5.46 -2.06
CA LEU A 90 -7.00 -5.56 -3.10
C LEU A 90 -6.62 -4.24 -3.79
N PRO A 91 -7.50 -3.22 -3.93
CA PRO A 91 -7.07 -1.93 -4.44
C PRO A 91 -5.92 -1.28 -3.64
N LEU A 92 -5.78 -1.59 -2.34
CA LEU A 92 -4.71 -1.04 -1.49
C LEU A 92 -3.30 -1.49 -1.96
N PRO A 93 -2.96 -2.80 -2.01
CA PRO A 93 -1.67 -3.23 -2.50
C PRO A 93 -1.45 -2.87 -3.97
N CYS A 94 -2.49 -2.92 -4.82
CA CYS A 94 -2.38 -2.51 -6.22
C CYS A 94 -1.95 -1.04 -6.37
N LEU A 95 -2.55 -0.14 -5.58
CA LEU A 95 -2.17 1.28 -5.59
C LEU A 95 -0.75 1.49 -5.06
N ALA A 96 -0.37 0.77 -4.00
CA ALA A 96 0.99 0.85 -3.47
C ALA A 96 2.02 0.46 -4.55
N VAL A 97 1.83 -0.65 -5.25
CA VAL A 97 2.69 -1.06 -6.37
C VAL A 97 2.71 0.01 -7.46
N ALA A 98 1.54 0.54 -7.85
CA ALA A 98 1.46 1.57 -8.87
C ALA A 98 2.25 2.84 -8.51
N ILE A 99 2.27 3.25 -7.24
CA ILE A 99 3.07 4.40 -6.77
C ILE A 99 4.56 4.12 -6.94
N PHE A 100 5.02 2.94 -6.50
CA PHE A 100 6.43 2.53 -6.68
C PHE A 100 6.82 2.47 -8.16
N SER A 101 5.99 1.84 -9.00
CA SER A 101 6.23 1.74 -10.44
C SER A 101 6.22 3.11 -11.13
N PHE A 102 5.31 4.00 -10.76
CA PHE A 102 5.24 5.35 -11.29
C PHE A 102 6.49 6.18 -10.94
N ARG A 103 7.07 5.97 -9.76
CA ARG A 103 8.28 6.64 -9.29
C ARG A 103 9.58 5.86 -9.56
N ALA A 104 9.50 4.71 -10.24
CA ALA A 104 10.62 3.77 -10.36
C ALA A 104 11.90 4.43 -10.91
N SER A 105 11.77 5.20 -11.99
CA SER A 105 12.90 5.90 -12.61
C SER A 105 13.59 6.92 -11.68
N SER A 106 12.83 7.58 -10.80
CA SER A 106 13.38 8.50 -9.79
C SER A 106 13.99 7.75 -8.61
N LEU A 107 13.39 6.62 -8.20
CA LEU A 107 13.88 5.80 -7.10
C LEU A 107 15.18 5.08 -7.43
N MET A 108 15.35 4.61 -8.67
CA MET A 108 16.59 4.00 -9.15
C MET A 108 17.79 4.97 -9.12
N GLN A 109 17.53 6.28 -9.11
CA GLN A 109 18.58 7.31 -8.99
C GLN A 109 18.86 7.72 -7.54
N ALA A 110 18.09 7.21 -6.56
CA ALA A 110 18.32 7.51 -5.16
C ALA A 110 19.44 6.61 -4.61
N HIS A 111 20.47 7.21 -4.03
CA HIS A 111 21.58 6.46 -3.42
C HIS A 111 21.41 6.23 -1.91
N ASP A 112 20.46 6.92 -1.28
CA ASP A 112 20.20 6.84 0.16
C ASP A 112 18.73 6.56 0.44
N ALA A 113 18.46 5.78 1.51
CA ALA A 113 17.10 5.50 1.97
C ALA A 113 16.29 6.77 2.27
N ASP A 114 16.91 7.81 2.83
CA ASP A 114 16.22 9.06 3.17
C ASP A 114 15.78 9.84 1.93
N ARG A 115 16.56 9.77 0.85
CA ARG A 115 16.18 10.38 -0.43
C ARG A 115 15.05 9.59 -1.08
N ALA A 116 15.13 8.27 -1.07
CA ALA A 116 14.06 7.41 -1.59
C ALA A 116 12.73 7.64 -0.84
N ARG A 117 12.76 7.81 0.49
CA ARG A 117 11.57 8.16 1.31
C ARG A 117 10.96 9.52 1.00
N LYS A 118 11.73 10.47 0.46
CA LYS A 118 11.21 11.79 0.05
C LYS A 118 10.58 11.77 -1.34
N ILE A 119 10.97 10.81 -2.17
CA ILE A 119 10.43 10.62 -3.52
C ILE A 119 9.08 9.91 -3.47
N LEU A 120 8.93 8.99 -2.50
CA LEU A 120 7.68 8.34 -2.14
C LEU A 120 6.80 9.31 -1.36
#